data_AF-A0A0N1BL17-F1
#
_entry.id   AF-A0A0N1BL17-F1
#
_cell.length_a   1.000
_cell.length_b   1.000
_cell.length_c   1.000
_cell.angle_alpha   90.00
_cell.angle_beta   90.00
_cell.angle_gamma   90.00
#
_symmetry.space_group_name_H-M   'P 1'
#
loop_
_entity.id
_entity.type
_entity.pdbx_description
1 polymer ?
#
loop_
_entity_poly.entity_id
_entity_poly.type
_entity_poly.pdbx_seq_one_letter_code
_entity_poly.pdbx_strand_id
1 'polypeptide(L)' 'MAGRATKPFLMRASPGVMAAVERLAAAELRSVNAQLEVLVREALARRGIDPTAREDDDDTA' A
#
# COMPACT_ATOMS: atom_id res chain seq x y z
N MET A 1 -6.97 18.63 -2.82
CA MET A 1 -6.38 17.84 -1.72
C MET A 1 -4.94 17.57 -2.08
N ALA A 2 -3.98 18.15 -1.34
CA ALA A 2 -2.58 17.73 -1.48
C ALA A 2 -2.48 16.32 -0.92
N GLY A 3 -2.51 15.31 -1.79
CA GLY A 3 -2.30 13.93 -1.40
C GLY A 3 -0.85 13.75 -0.97
N ARG A 4 -0.63 13.04 0.13
CA ARG A 4 0.70 12.64 0.60
C ARG A 4 1.53 12.08 -0.57
N ALA A 5 2.79 12.47 -0.67
CA ALA A 5 3.64 12.05 -1.78
C ALA A 5 3.75 10.52 -1.82
N THR A 6 3.26 9.90 -2.88
CA THR A 6 3.37 8.45 -3.10
C THR A 6 4.66 8.12 -3.82
N LYS A 7 5.50 7.26 -3.24
CA LYS A 7 6.72 6.77 -3.89
C LYS A 7 6.38 5.68 -4.92
N PRO A 8 6.63 5.89 -6.24
CA PRO A 8 6.36 4.87 -7.24
C PRO A 8 7.29 3.66 -7.06
N PHE A 9 6.74 2.45 -7.21
CA PHE A 9 7.47 1.20 -7.06
C PHE A 9 7.05 0.19 -8.14
N LEU A 10 8.04 -0.47 -8.77
CA LEU A 10 7.79 -1.55 -9.71
C LEU A 10 7.61 -2.88 -8.95
N MET A 11 6.35 -3.25 -8.73
CA MET A 11 5.99 -4.49 -8.06
C MET A 11 6.01 -5.69 -9.03
N ARG A 12 6.71 -6.76 -8.65
CA ARG A 12 6.65 -8.06 -9.34
C ARG A 12 5.83 -9.03 -8.48
N ALA A 13 4.63 -9.36 -8.93
CA ALA A 13 3.74 -10.32 -8.28
C ALA A 13 3.21 -11.33 -9.30
N SER A 14 2.80 -12.51 -8.82
CA SER A 14 2.18 -13.50 -9.70
C SER A 14 0.81 -13.00 -10.19
N PRO A 15 0.37 -13.38 -11.40
CA PRO A 15 -0.94 -12.96 -11.93
C PRO A 15 -2.10 -13.33 -11.01
N GLY A 16 -2.03 -14.50 -10.35
CA GLY A 16 -3.09 -14.94 -9.42
C GLY A 16 -3.23 -14.05 -8.17
N VAL A 17 -2.10 -13.54 -7.64
CA VAL A 17 -2.12 -12.59 -6.52
C VAL A 17 -2.73 -11.28 -6.95
N MET A 18 -2.31 -10.72 -8.09
CA MET A 18 -2.86 -9.46 -8.60
C MET A 18 -4.36 -9.57 -8.88
N ALA A 19 -4.81 -10.67 -9.49
CA ALA A 19 -6.24 -10.90 -9.72
C ALA A 19 -7.04 -10.97 -8.42
N ALA A 20 -6.47 -11.52 -7.33
CA ALA A 20 -7.13 -11.53 -6.03
C ALA A 20 -7.23 -10.13 -5.42
N VAL A 21 -6.16 -9.34 -5.52
CA VAL A 21 -6.13 -7.95 -5.05
C VAL A 21 -7.13 -7.09 -5.83
N GLU A 22 -7.22 -7.24 -7.15
CA GLU A 22 -8.18 -6.53 -8.00
C GLU A 22 -9.63 -6.81 -7.61
N ARG A 23 -9.98 -8.08 -7.40
CA ARG A 23 -11.32 -8.46 -6.94
C ARG A 23 -11.66 -7.87 -5.57
N LEU A 24 -10.69 -7.89 -4.64
CA LEU A 24 -10.88 -7.32 -3.31
C LEU A 24 -11.04 -5.79 -3.37
N ALA A 25 -10.19 -5.12 -4.13
CA ALA A 25 -10.26 -3.66 -4.33
C ALA A 25 -11.61 -3.25 -4.93
N ALA A 26 -12.11 -4.00 -5.92
CA ALA A 26 -13.42 -3.77 -6.51
C ALA A 26 -14.57 -3.96 -5.50
N ALA A 27 -14.50 -5.00 -4.66
CA ALA A 27 -15.50 -5.25 -3.63
C ALA A 27 -15.55 -4.15 -2.55
N GLU A 28 -14.41 -3.50 -2.29
CA GLU A 28 -14.27 -2.49 -1.24
C GLU A 28 -14.24 -1.04 -1.79
N LEU A 29 -14.60 -0.86 -3.06
CA LEU A 29 -14.65 0.44 -3.77
C LEU A 29 -13.34 1.24 -3.65
N ARG A 30 -12.21 0.53 -3.74
CA ARG A 30 -10.86 1.10 -3.67
C ARG A 30 -10.11 0.93 -4.98
N SER A 31 -9.13 1.80 -5.21
CA SER A 31 -8.14 1.55 -6.26
C SER A 31 -7.24 0.38 -5.85
N VAL A 32 -6.69 -0.33 -6.83
CA VAL A 32 -5.74 -1.44 -6.59
C VAL A 32 -4.54 -0.96 -5.76
N ASN A 33 -4.02 0.24 -6.02
CA ASN A 33 -2.92 0.82 -5.24
C ASN A 33 -3.32 1.11 -3.79
N ALA A 34 -4.51 1.66 -3.56
CA ALA A 34 -5.00 1.88 -2.19
C ALA A 34 -5.21 0.55 -1.45
N GLN A 35 -5.64 -0.50 -2.16
CA GLN A 35 -5.78 -1.83 -1.56
C GLN A 35 -4.43 -2.43 -1.19
N LEU A 36 -3.43 -2.32 -2.08
CA LEU A 36 -2.07 -2.78 -1.81
C LEU A 36 -1.48 -2.10 -0.57
N GLU A 37 -1.67 -0.78 -0.45
CA GLU A 37 -1.21 -0.02 0.72
C GLU A 37 -1.80 -0.57 2.02
N VAL A 38 -3.11 -0.84 2.07
CA VAL A 38 -3.76 -1.41 3.25
C VAL A 38 -3.23 -2.80 3.57
N LEU A 39 -3.14 -3.68 2.57
CA LEU A 39 -2.62 -5.04 2.77
C LEU A 39 -1.16 -5.04 3.26
N VAL A 40 -0.33 -4.14 2.74
CA VAL A 40 1.07 -3.99 3.18
C VAL A 40 1.13 -3.46 4.61
N ARG A 41 0.36 -2.42 4.96
CA ARG A 41 0.31 -1.88 6.33
C ARG A 41 -0.16 -2.94 7.33
N GLU A 42 -1.19 -3.72 7.00
CA GLU A 42 -1.64 -4.84 7.83
C GLU A 42 -0.54 -5.89 8.02
N ALA A 43 0.16 -6.25 6.94
CA ALA A 43 1.24 -7.23 7.00
C ALA A 43 2.44 -6.75 7.84
N LEU A 44 2.78 -5.46 7.79
CA LEU A 44 3.81 -4.84 8.62
C LEU A 44 3.40 -4.79 10.09
N ALA A 45 2.16 -4.36 10.37
CA ALA A 45 1.62 -4.32 11.72
C ALA A 45 1.60 -5.71 12.38
N ARG A 46 1.23 -6.77 11.64
CA ARG A 46 1.31 -8.18 12.12
C ARG A 46 2.73 -8.62 12.49
N ARG A 47 3.75 -7.94 11.97
CA ARG A 47 5.17 -8.18 12.28
C ARG A 47 5.71 -7.21 13.34
N GLY A 48 4.87 -6.33 13.89
CA GLY A 48 5.29 -5.30 14.85
C GLY A 48 6.11 -4.18 14.22
N ILE A 49 6.02 -3.98 12.90
CA ILE A 49 6.74 -2.92 12.19
C ILE A 49 5.78 -1.74 12.00
N ASP A 50 6.14 -0.58 12.55
CA ASP A 50 5.40 0.67 12.39
C ASP A 50 5.91 1.46 11.17
N PRO A 51 5.10 1.61 10.10
CA PRO A 51 5.51 2.36 8.91
C PRO A 51 5.53 3.88 9.10
N THR A 52 4.97 4.45 10.18
CA THR A 52 4.95 5.92 10.35
C THR A 52 6.26 6.49 10.87
N ALA A 53 7.10 5.65 11.49
CA ALA A 53 8.35 6.08 12.14
C ALA A 53 9.40 6.70 11.19
N ARG A 54 9.27 6.54 9.86
CA ARG A 54 10.22 7.07 8.86
C ARG A 54 9.59 8.02 7.84
N GLU A 55 8.27 8.21 7.87
CA GLU A 55 7.58 9.12 6.96
C GLU A 55 7.80 10.60 7.36
N ASP A 56 8.08 10.88 8.64
CA ASP A 56 8.36 12.23 9.14
C ASP A 56 9.70 12.81 8.62
N ASP A 57 10.66 11.95 8.28
CA ASP A 57 12.00 12.36 7.80
C ASP A 57 12.02 12.74 6.31
N ASP A 58 11.14 12.15 5.49
CA ASP A 58 11.13 12.33 4.03
C ASP A 58 10.28 13.56 3.60
N ASP A 59 9.40 14.10 4.46
CA ASP A 59 8.55 15.29 4.19
C ASP A 59 9.29 16.63 4.40
N THR A 60 10.56 16.60 4.83
CA THR A 60 11.40 17.81 5.08
C THR A 60 12.41 18.10 3.96
N ALA A 61 12.43 17.32 2.86
CA ALA A 61 13.40 17.44 1.77
C ALA A 61 12.82 17.95 0.44
#